data_AF-A0AA95HSU6-F1
#
_entry.id   AF-A0AA95HSU6-F1
#
_cell.length_a   1.000
_cell.length_b   1.000
_cell.length_c   1.000
_cell.angle_alpha   90.00
_cell.angle_beta   90.00
_cell.angle_gamma   90.00
#
_symmetry.space_group_name_H-M   'P 1'
#
loop_
_entity.id
_entity.type
_entity.pdbx_description
1 polymer ?
#
loop_
_entity_poly.entity_id
_entity_poly.type
_entity_poly.pdbx_seq_one_letter_code
_entity_poly.pdbx_strand_id
1 'polypeptide(L)'
;MNDLQVRIRKRTEDDPTVILWLRNLEREKPRYYRDNMKLLLHVISEYGKETVIAALRTCLEKNIYNSLSVQEISGSIHRSKDNMDGMTIQAPTSIPETADCHPEKTDINQYNKFFE
;
A
#
# COMPACT_ATOMS: atom_id res chain seq x y z
N MET A 1 13.59 2.25 30.23
CA MET A 1 13.30 2.22 28.78
C MET A 1 12.07 1.34 28.57
N ASN A 2 11.14 1.71 27.70
CA ASN A 2 9.88 0.99 27.53
C ASN A 2 10.11 -0.35 26.80
N ASP A 3 9.78 -1.49 27.42
CA ASP A 3 10.02 -2.84 26.87
C ASP A 3 9.45 -3.01 25.45
N LEU A 4 8.25 -2.47 25.21
CA LEU A 4 7.61 -2.54 23.90
C LEU A 4 8.41 -1.80 22.83
N GLN A 5 8.96 -0.63 23.17
CA GLN A 5 9.78 0.17 22.25
C GLN A 5 11.07 -0.57 21.89
N VAL A 6 11.73 -1.21 22.86
CA VAL A 6 12.93 -2.02 22.62
C VAL A 6 12.61 -3.18 21.69
N ARG A 7 11.49 -3.87 21.89
CA ARG A 7 11.05 -4.97 21.04
C ARG A 7 10.71 -4.54 19.62
N ILE A 8 10.05 -3.39 19.45
CA ILE A 8 9.76 -2.80 18.13
C ILE A 8 11.07 -2.52 17.42
N ARG A 9 11.96 -1.75 18.05
CA ARG A 9 13.26 -1.37 17.49
C ARG A 9 14.09 -2.58 17.08
N LYS A 10 14.13 -3.63 17.92
CA LYS A 10 14.84 -4.88 17.60
C LYS A 10 14.25 -5.57 16.37
N ARG A 11 12.92 -5.63 16.23
CA ARG A 11 12.24 -6.28 15.09
C ARG A 11 12.38 -5.51 13.78
N THR A 12 12.60 -4.21 13.88
CA THR A 12 12.79 -3.32 12.73
C THR A 12 14.26 -2.92 12.56
N GLU A 13 15.20 -3.60 13.21
CA GLU A 13 16.64 -3.37 13.09
C GLU A 13 17.05 -1.89 13.27
N ASP A 14 16.40 -1.22 14.22
CA ASP A 14 16.64 0.20 14.52
C ASP A 14 16.46 1.13 13.30
N ASP A 15 15.56 0.78 12.37
CA ASP A 15 15.26 1.62 11.20
C ASP A 15 14.89 3.07 11.63
N PRO A 16 15.53 4.09 11.02
CA PRO A 16 15.37 5.48 11.42
C PRO A 16 13.93 5.99 11.23
N THR A 17 13.18 5.45 10.26
CA THR A 17 11.75 5.76 10.05
C THR A 17 10.95 5.39 11.29
N VAL A 18 11.22 4.21 11.83
CA VAL A 18 10.51 3.68 13.01
C VAL A 18 10.85 4.49 14.24
N ILE A 19 12.14 4.79 14.44
CA ILE A 19 12.61 5.60 15.57
C ILE A 19 11.98 7.01 15.53
N LEU A 20 11.98 7.65 14.36
CA LEU A 20 11.41 8.98 14.19
C LEU A 20 9.89 8.98 14.45
N TRP A 21 9.18 8.00 13.89
CA TRP A 21 7.74 7.89 14.09
C TRP A 21 7.38 7.63 15.56
N LEU A 22 8.12 6.76 16.26
CA LEU A 22 7.94 6.50 17.70
C LEU A 22 8.18 7.77 18.53
N ARG A 23 9.21 8.54 18.22
CA ARG A 23 9.49 9.81 18.91
C ARG A 23 8.35 10.81 18.73
N ASN A 24 7.82 10.93 17.51
CA ASN A 24 6.70 11.83 17.25
C ASN A 24 5.40 11.32 17.89
N LEU A 25 5.14 10.01 17.89
CA LEU A 25 4.00 9.43 18.59
C LEU A 25 4.04 9.72 20.09
N GLU A 26 5.20 9.58 20.73
CA GLU A 26 5.37 9.88 22.16
C GLU A 26 5.09 11.35 22.47
N ARG A 27 5.55 12.25 21.60
CA ARG A 27 5.35 13.70 21.74
C ARG A 27 3.89 14.12 21.53
N GLU A 28 3.26 13.66 20.45
CA GLU A 28 1.93 14.12 20.04
C GLU A 28 0.81 13.41 20.81
N LYS A 29 0.99 12.13 21.14
CA LYS A 29 -0.06 11.27 21.72
C LYS A 29 0.46 10.41 22.89
N PRO A 30 1.04 11.00 23.95
CA PRO A 30 1.62 10.26 25.08
C PRO A 30 0.61 9.33 25.77
N ARG A 31 -0.66 9.76 25.88
CA ARG A 31 -1.73 8.97 26.50
C ARG A 31 -2.03 7.67 25.76
N TYR A 32 -1.82 7.65 24.44
CA TYR A 32 -2.10 6.50 23.58
C TYR A 32 -0.84 5.72 23.20
N TYR A 33 0.33 6.16 23.67
CA TYR A 33 1.62 5.62 23.26
C TYR A 33 1.72 4.12 23.47
N ARG A 34 1.33 3.64 24.66
CA ARG A 34 1.43 2.22 25.02
C ARG A 34 0.57 1.31 24.14
N ASP A 35 -0.69 1.69 23.91
CA ASP A 35 -1.60 0.86 23.12
C ASP A 35 -1.25 0.90 21.63
N ASN A 36 -0.78 2.05 21.15
CA ASN A 36 -0.19 2.15 19.82
C ASN A 36 0.99 1.19 19.64
N MET A 37 1.94 1.15 20.57
CA MET A 37 3.08 0.22 20.46
C MET A 37 2.65 -1.25 20.48
N LYS A 38 1.65 -1.62 21.29
CA LYS A 38 1.13 -3.00 21.30
C LYS A 38 0.56 -3.38 19.94
N LEU A 39 -0.25 -2.48 19.35
CA LEU A 39 -0.80 -2.69 18.02
C LEU A 39 0.31 -2.74 16.97
N LEU A 40 1.26 -1.81 17.01
CA LEU A 40 2.38 -1.79 16.08
C LEU A 40 3.21 -3.08 16.12
N LEU A 41 3.45 -3.66 17.30
CA LEU A 41 4.10 -4.98 17.43
C LEU A 41 3.30 -6.10 16.76
N HIS A 42 1.98 -6.07 16.88
CA HIS A 42 1.10 -7.02 16.20
C HIS A 42 1.21 -6.85 14.69
N VAL A 43 1.08 -5.62 14.18
CA VAL A 43 1.18 -5.28 12.75
C VAL A 43 2.54 -5.69 12.16
N ILE A 44 3.66 -5.49 12.88
CA ILE A 44 4.98 -5.97 12.46
C ILE A 44 5.02 -7.50 12.35
N SER A 45 4.35 -8.20 13.27
CA SER A 45 4.27 -9.66 13.24
C SER A 45 3.40 -10.17 12.09
N GLU A 46 2.34 -9.44 11.76
CA GLU A 46 1.36 -9.80 10.73
C GLU A 46 1.89 -9.55 9.30
N TYR A 47 2.45 -8.36 9.04
CA TYR A 47 2.83 -7.94 7.68
C TYR A 47 4.34 -7.97 7.40
N GLY A 48 5.16 -8.16 8.44
CA GLY A 48 6.62 -8.13 8.33
C GLY A 48 7.22 -6.71 8.34
N LYS A 49 8.52 -6.63 8.66
CA LYS A 49 9.22 -5.34 8.88
C LYS A 49 9.18 -4.42 7.67
N GLU A 50 9.42 -4.94 6.46
CA GLU A 50 9.54 -4.12 5.25
C GLU A 50 8.22 -3.41 4.91
N THR A 51 7.12 -4.14 4.98
CA THR A 51 5.76 -3.61 4.75
C THR A 51 5.44 -2.50 5.76
N VAL A 52 5.74 -2.73 7.03
CA VAL A 52 5.46 -1.76 8.10
C VAL A 52 6.35 -0.53 7.99
N ILE A 53 7.63 -0.68 7.63
CA ILE A 53 8.52 0.46 7.39
C ILE A 53 7.99 1.31 6.23
N ALA A 54 7.55 0.69 5.14
CA ALA A 54 6.92 1.41 4.03
C ALA A 54 5.63 2.15 4.47
N ALA A 55 4.77 1.50 5.27
CA ALA A 55 3.59 2.15 5.82
C ALA A 55 3.92 3.33 6.73
N LEU A 56 4.95 3.19 7.57
CA LEU A 56 5.41 4.26 8.48
C LEU A 56 5.99 5.45 7.72
N ARG A 57 6.67 5.25 6.58
CA ARG A 57 7.11 6.35 5.71
C ARG A 57 5.92 7.18 5.24
N THR A 58 4.88 6.53 4.73
CA THR A 58 3.63 7.19 4.33
C THR A 58 2.97 7.92 5.50
N CYS A 59 2.98 7.34 6.70
CA CYS A 59 2.47 7.99 7.89
C CYS A 59 3.27 9.24 8.26
N LEU A 60 4.59 9.22 8.16
CA LEU A 60 5.46 10.37 8.44
C LEU A 60 5.19 11.53 7.46
N GLU A 61 5.10 11.23 6.17
CA GLU A 61 4.77 12.23 5.13
C GLU A 61 3.45 12.95 5.41
N LYS A 62 2.47 12.22 5.96
CA LYS A 62 1.14 12.73 6.29
C LYS A 62 1.01 13.23 7.74
N ASN A 63 2.09 13.21 8.54
CA ASN A 63 2.07 13.51 9.97
C ASN A 63 1.02 12.71 10.78
N ILE A 64 0.84 11.44 10.44
CA ILE A 64 -0.09 10.53 11.10
C ILE A 64 0.64 9.71 12.16
N TYR A 65 0.31 9.96 13.43
CA TYR A 65 0.86 9.24 14.58
C TYR A 65 -0.21 8.38 15.24
N ASN A 66 -0.58 7.30 14.55
CA ASN A 66 -1.59 6.33 14.99
C ASN A 66 -1.35 4.96 14.33
N SER A 67 -1.35 3.89 15.11
CA SER A 67 -0.97 2.54 14.66
C SER A 67 -2.07 1.85 13.88
N LEU A 68 -3.34 2.25 14.06
CA LEU A 68 -4.44 1.75 13.23
C LEU A 68 -4.25 2.18 11.76
N SER A 69 -3.82 3.43 11.53
CA SER A 69 -3.50 3.90 10.18
C SER A 69 -2.30 3.16 9.59
N VAL A 70 -1.30 2.82 10.41
CA VAL A 70 -0.18 1.95 9.98
C VAL A 70 -0.68 0.58 9.56
N GLN A 71 -1.62 -0.01 10.30
CA GLN A 71 -2.24 -1.30 9.97
C GLN A 71 -2.99 -1.24 8.64
N GLU A 72 -3.85 -0.24 8.45
CA GLU A 72 -4.62 -0.05 7.22
C GLU A 72 -3.71 0.08 5.98
N ILE A 73 -2.66 0.91 6.09
CA ILE A 73 -1.70 1.12 5.01
C ILE A 73 -0.87 -0.15 4.77
N SER A 74 -0.45 -0.85 5.83
CA SER A 74 0.29 -2.12 5.72
C SER A 74 -0.55 -3.17 4.99
N GLY A 75 -1.83 -3.31 5.34
CA GLY A 75 -2.75 -4.20 4.64
C GLY A 75 -2.95 -3.81 3.18
N SER A 76 -3.00 -2.51 2.86
CA SER A 76 -3.08 -2.04 1.47
C SER A 76 -1.83 -2.39 0.67
N ILE A 77 -0.64 -2.18 1.24
CA ILE A 77 0.64 -2.51 0.59
C ILE A 77 0.75 -4.03 0.37
N HIS A 78 0.39 -4.81 1.38
CA HIS A 78 0.46 -6.27 1.33
C HIS A 78 -0.43 -6.84 0.21
N ARG A 79 -1.70 -6.41 0.15
CA ARG A 79 -2.61 -6.81 -0.93
C ARG A 79 -2.10 -6.39 -2.31
N SER A 80 -1.54 -5.19 -2.44
CA SER A 80 -0.99 -4.73 -3.73
C SER A 80 0.16 -5.62 -4.21
N LYS A 81 0.94 -6.17 -3.28
CA LYS A 81 2.04 -7.08 -3.59
C LYS A 81 1.54 -8.45 -4.04
N ASP A 82 0.54 -9.01 -3.36
CA ASP A 82 -0.09 -10.26 -3.76
C ASP A 82 -0.68 -10.18 -5.18
N ASN A 83 -1.24 -9.02 -5.56
CA ASN A 83 -1.78 -8.80 -6.90
C ASN A 83 -0.69 -8.69 -7.99
N MET A 84 0.53 -8.25 -7.66
CA MET A 84 1.66 -8.27 -8.60
C MET A 84 2.30 -9.66 -8.70
N ASP A 85 2.44 -10.38 -7.59
CA ASP A 85 3.04 -11.71 -7.55
C ASP A 85 2.14 -12.76 -8.23
N GLY A 86 0.81 -12.54 -8.25
CA GLY A 86 -0.15 -13.35 -9.03
C GLY A 86 -0.10 -13.11 -10.55
N MET A 87 0.49 -12.00 -11.00
CA MET A 87 0.67 -11.69 -12.41
C MET A 87 2.04 -12.19 -12.87
N THR A 88 2.23 -13.51 -12.83
CA THR A 88 3.29 -14.11 -13.65
C THR A 88 3.01 -13.70 -15.09
N ILE A 89 3.94 -12.95 -15.69
CA ILE A 89 3.90 -12.61 -17.10
C ILE A 89 3.82 -13.93 -17.87
N GLN A 90 2.63 -14.34 -18.29
CA GLN A 90 2.54 -15.19 -19.47
C GLN A 90 3.12 -14.33 -20.58
N ALA A 91 4.27 -14.74 -21.12
CA ALA A 91 4.74 -14.23 -22.39
C ALA A 91 3.54 -14.21 -23.35
N PRO A 92 3.34 -13.17 -24.17
CA PRO A 92 2.22 -13.12 -25.09
C PRO A 92 2.33 -14.32 -26.04
N THR A 93 1.58 -15.38 -25.74
CA THR A 93 1.38 -16.49 -26.67
C THR A 93 0.72 -15.86 -27.89
N SER A 94 1.40 -16.03 -29.03
CA SER A 94 1.08 -15.49 -30.34
C SER A 94 -0.42 -15.36 -30.55
N ILE A 95 -0.85 -14.12 -30.83
CA ILE A 95 -2.21 -13.80 -31.25
C ILE A 95 -2.50 -14.66 -32.49
N PRO A 96 -3.54 -15.52 -32.50
CA PRO A 96 -3.90 -16.23 -33.72
C PRO A 96 -4.34 -15.24 -34.80
N GLU A 97 -3.83 -15.45 -36.01
CA GLU A 97 -4.00 -14.65 -37.24
C GLU A 97 -5.42 -14.74 -37.82
N THR A 98 -6.45 -14.61 -36.96
CA THR A 98 -7.86 -14.60 -37.36
C THR A 98 -8.66 -13.47 -36.72
N ALA A 99 -8.00 -12.57 -35.97
CA ALA A 99 -8.63 -11.38 -35.41
C ALA A 99 -8.66 -10.17 -36.39
N ASP A 100 -8.38 -10.39 -37.68
CA ASP A 100 -8.45 -9.34 -38.72
C ASP A 100 -9.87 -9.15 -39.30
N CYS A 101 -10.89 -9.36 -38.47
CA CYS A 101 -12.24 -8.90 -38.78
C CYS A 101 -12.35 -7.44 -38.36
N HIS A 102 -11.90 -6.54 -39.24
CA HIS A 102 -12.25 -5.13 -39.15
C HIS A 102 -13.74 -4.98 -39.52
N PRO A 103 -14.63 -4.50 -38.65
CA PRO A 103 -15.96 -4.10 -39.08
C PRO A 103 -15.84 -2.89 -40.01
N GLU A 104 -16.53 -2.92 -41.16
CA GLU A 104 -16.63 -1.76 -42.04
C GLU A 104 -17.16 -0.56 -41.24
N LYS A 105 -16.39 0.53 -41.25
CA LYS A 105 -16.82 1.80 -40.67
C LYS A 105 -17.81 2.43 -41.63
N THR A 106 -19.10 2.34 -41.32
CA THR A 106 -20.11 3.14 -42.03
C THR A 106 -19.95 4.61 -41.63
N ASP A 107 -19.90 5.49 -42.62
CA ASP A 107 -19.78 6.95 -42.45
C ASP A 107 -20.99 7.50 -41.70
N ILE A 108 -20.75 8.09 -40.53
CA ILE A 108 -21.77 8.65 -39.63
C ILE A 108 -22.35 10.00 -40.12
N ASN A 109 -21.86 10.58 -41.22
CA ASN A 109 -22.36 11.85 -41.76
C ASN A 109 -23.67 11.76 -42.56
N GLN A 110 -24.39 10.64 -42.51
CA GLN A 110 -25.68 10.51 -43.20
C GLN A 110 -26.84 11.29 -42.56
N TYR A 111 -26.64 11.92 -41.39
CA TYR A 111 -27.70 12.65 -40.69
C TYR A 111 -28.19 13.92 -41.40
N ASN A 112 -27.40 14.50 -42.33
CA ASN A 112 -27.78 15.73 -43.02
C ASN A 112 -28.78 15.54 -44.18
N LYS A 113 -29.23 14.31 -44.46
CA LYS A 113 -30.22 14.02 -45.52
C LYS A 113 -31.67 13.95 -45.05
N PHE A 114 -31.94 14.10 -43.76
CA PHE A 114 -33.30 13.94 -43.20
C PHE A 114 -33.99 15.28 -42.88
N PHE A 115 -33.39 16.42 -43.23
CA PHE A 115 -33.90 17.76 -42.91
C PHE A 115 -34.12 18.68 -44.12
N GLU A 116 -34.29 18.13 -45.33
CA GLU A 116 -34.91 18.87 -46.46
C GLU A 116 -36.42 18.62 -46.51
#